data_AF-A0A940MIR1-F1
#
_entry.id   AF-A0A940MIR1-F1
#
_cell.length_a   1.000
_cell.length_b   1.000
_cell.length_c   1.000
_cell.angle_alpha   90.00
_cell.angle_beta   90.00
_cell.angle_gamma   90.00
#
_symmetry.space_group_name_H-M   'P 1'
#
loop_
_entity.id
_entity.type
_entity.pdbx_description
1 polymer ?
#
loop_
_entity_poly.entity_id
_entity_poly.type
_entity_poly.pdbx_seq_one_letter_code
_entity_poly.pdbx_strand_id
1 'polypeptide(L)'
;MVFAPGLRLWLLPSGALLIALAVWGAVRYPHLPDRIPRHIGAGGVDAWAGRSIAGAFALVFVYAGVTALLFGCAEWVLRAAPRTRAPAARAGAWSSASSSYPSSTHRPRSRESARRVARSLLVLDACVGVSFFAGCAVLWRSAPDPHVPVWIAPAVIVPIVAGTACTVVAALRERAAERRPADVNRGPRGPRP
;
A
#
# COMPACT_ATOMS: atom_id res chain seq x y z
N MET A 1 -0.52 0.66 -24.97
CA MET A 1 -0.64 1.46 -23.72
C MET A 1 -0.85 0.50 -22.56
N VAL A 2 0.07 0.43 -21.59
CA VAL A 2 0.26 -0.74 -20.71
C VAL A 2 -0.61 -0.77 -19.43
N PHE A 3 -1.42 0.26 -19.14
CA PHE A 3 -2.11 0.41 -17.85
C PHE A 3 -3.60 0.69 -18.00
N ALA A 4 -4.41 0.18 -17.07
CA ALA A 4 -5.84 0.47 -17.04
C ALA A 4 -6.10 1.97 -16.78
N PRO A 5 -6.93 2.65 -17.59
CA PRO A 5 -7.12 4.11 -17.50
C PRO A 5 -7.63 4.56 -16.12
N GLY A 6 -8.43 3.72 -15.45
CA GLY A 6 -8.91 3.99 -14.09
C GLY A 6 -7.84 3.90 -13.00
N LEU A 7 -6.72 3.21 -13.23
CA LEU A 7 -5.63 3.10 -12.24
C LEU A 7 -4.71 4.34 -12.30
N ARG A 8 -4.55 4.93 -13.49
CA ARG A 8 -3.71 6.12 -13.69
C ARG A 8 -4.16 7.33 -12.87
N LEU A 9 -5.47 7.57 -12.84
CA LEU A 9 -6.06 8.64 -12.03
C LEU A 9 -5.82 8.45 -10.53
N TRP A 10 -5.75 7.20 -10.07
CA TRP A 10 -5.49 6.86 -8.67
C TRP A 10 -4.01 6.85 -8.31
N LEU A 11 -3.11 6.85 -9.29
CA LEU A 11 -1.67 7.04 -9.07
C LEU A 11 -1.30 8.53 -8.98
N LEU A 12 -2.17 9.43 -9.45
CA LEU A 12 -1.90 10.88 -9.43
C LEU A 12 -1.51 11.41 -8.05
N PRO A 13 -2.16 11.04 -6.92
CA PRO A 13 -1.78 11.54 -5.61
C PRO A 13 -0.34 11.16 -5.24
N SER A 14 0.03 9.88 -5.39
CA SER A 14 1.37 9.40 -5.08
C SER A 14 2.42 9.96 -6.02
N GLY A 15 2.12 10.04 -7.32
CA GLY A 15 2.99 10.64 -8.31
C GLY A 15 3.24 12.13 -8.03
N ALA A 16 2.19 12.87 -7.68
CA ALA A 16 2.30 14.27 -7.28
C ALA A 16 3.12 14.43 -6.00
N LEU A 17 2.92 13.57 -4.99
CA LEU A 17 3.72 13.56 -3.76
C LEU A 17 5.20 13.28 -4.05
N LEU A 18 5.50 12.31 -4.91
CA LEU A 18 6.87 11.96 -5.28
C LEU A 18 7.56 13.12 -6.02
N ILE A 19 6.85 13.76 -6.96
CA ILE A 19 7.34 14.95 -7.66
C ILE A 19 7.56 16.10 -6.67
N ALA A 20 6.61 16.36 -5.78
CA ALA A 20 6.71 17.40 -4.78
C ALA A 20 7.92 17.18 -3.86
N LEU A 21 8.13 15.95 -3.38
CA LEU A 21 9.31 15.56 -2.62
C LEU A 21 10.60 15.79 -3.40
N ALA A 22 10.66 15.36 -4.66
CA ALA A 22 11.85 15.52 -5.49
C ALA A 22 12.18 17.00 -5.73
N VAL A 23 11.19 17.82 -6.09
CA VAL A 23 11.35 19.26 -6.32
C VAL A 23 11.75 19.96 -5.02
N TRP A 24 11.05 19.68 -3.92
CA TRP A 24 11.36 20.29 -2.63
C TRP A 24 12.77 19.92 -2.15
N GLY A 25 13.14 18.65 -2.27
CA GLY A 25 14.49 18.17 -1.97
C GLY A 25 15.55 18.84 -2.84
N ALA A 26 15.31 18.99 -4.14
CA ALA A 26 16.23 19.65 -5.06
C ALA A 26 16.45 21.13 -4.71
N VAL A 27 15.39 21.86 -4.32
CA VAL A 27 15.48 23.25 -3.86
C VAL A 27 16.23 23.37 -2.53
N ARG A 28 16.05 22.38 -1.63
CA ARG A 28 16.66 22.39 -0.30
C ARG A 28 18.10 21.91 -0.28
N TYR A 29 18.46 20.98 -1.17
CA TYR A 29 19.77 20.32 -1.19
C TYR A 29 20.98 21.28 -1.17
N PRO A 30 21.01 22.39 -1.93
CA PRO A 30 22.13 23.34 -1.91
C PRO A 30 22.34 23.99 -0.54
N HIS A 31 21.27 24.13 0.24
CA HIS A 31 21.24 24.80 1.54
C HIS A 31 21.40 23.84 2.71
N LEU A 32 21.62 22.55 2.45
CA LEU A 32 21.81 21.57 3.51
C LEU A 32 23.20 21.70 4.12
N PRO A 33 23.31 21.54 5.45
CA PRO A 33 24.60 21.50 6.13
C PRO A 33 25.45 20.33 5.64
N ASP A 34 26.77 20.42 5.86
CA ASP A 34 27.72 19.38 5.47
C ASP A 34 27.51 18.04 6.19
N ARG A 35 26.72 18.05 7.28
CA ARG A 35 26.34 16.86 8.04
C ARG A 35 24.83 16.71 8.08
N ILE A 36 24.34 15.51 7.76
CA ILE A 36 22.92 15.15 7.73
C ILE A 36 22.66 14.08 8.80
N PRO A 37 21.50 14.09 9.47
CA PRO A 37 21.10 13.02 10.39
C PRO A 37 21.16 11.64 9.73
N ARG A 38 21.86 10.69 10.36
CA ARG A 38 21.94 9.29 9.93
C ARG A 38 21.03 8.40 10.76
N HIS A 39 20.93 8.66 12.05
CA HIS A 39 20.10 7.93 12.99
C HIS A 39 19.41 8.90 13.96
N ILE A 40 18.17 8.56 14.33
CA ILE A 40 17.34 9.33 15.25
C ILE A 40 16.87 8.37 16.34
N GLY A 41 17.42 8.52 17.53
CA GLY A 41 17.05 7.76 18.72
C GLY A 41 15.98 8.48 19.56
N ALA A 42 15.66 7.90 20.73
CA ALA A 42 14.64 8.44 21.63
C ALA A 42 14.96 9.86 22.17
N GLY A 43 16.25 10.23 22.19
CA GLY A 43 16.72 11.56 22.59
C GLY A 43 16.94 12.55 21.44
N GLY A 44 16.62 12.18 20.19
CA GLY A 44 16.90 12.99 19.01
C GLY A 44 17.98 12.40 18.11
N VAL A 45 18.68 13.25 17.35
CA VAL A 45 19.73 12.80 16.42
C VAL A 45 20.99 12.38 17.19
N ASP A 46 21.33 11.10 17.15
CA ASP A 46 22.48 10.51 17.85
C ASP A 46 23.63 10.10 16.90
N ALA A 47 23.37 10.02 15.59
CA ALA A 47 24.38 9.78 14.57
C ALA A 47 24.24 10.70 13.36
N TRP A 48 25.39 11.15 12.83
CA TRP A 48 25.49 12.06 11.70
C TRP A 48 26.33 11.45 10.58
N ALA A 49 26.00 11.78 9.33
CA ALA A 49 26.78 11.39 8.14
C ALA A 49 27.12 12.62 7.31
N GLY A 50 28.16 12.53 6.49
CA GLY A 50 28.49 13.57 5.52
C GLY A 50 27.37 13.77 4.49
N ARG A 51 27.19 15.00 4.01
CA ARG A 51 26.23 15.35 2.97
C ARG A 51 26.54 14.58 1.70
N SER A 52 25.54 13.83 1.24
CA SER A 52 25.57 13.11 -0.04
C SER A 52 24.18 13.10 -0.64
N ILE A 53 24.10 12.99 -1.98
CA ILE A 53 22.82 12.88 -2.69
C ILE A 53 22.08 11.63 -2.22
N ALA A 54 22.78 10.49 -2.13
CA ALA A 54 22.20 9.22 -1.69
C ALA A 54 21.61 9.32 -0.28
N GLY A 55 22.32 9.93 0.67
CA GLY A 55 21.81 10.12 2.03
C GLY A 55 20.64 11.12 2.10
N ALA A 56 20.76 12.27 1.43
CA ALA A 56 19.75 13.32 1.46
C ALA A 56 18.43 12.90 0.77
N PHE A 57 18.49 12.07 -0.26
CA PHE A 57 17.31 11.62 -1.01
C PHE A 57 16.91 10.17 -0.71
N ALA A 58 17.51 9.53 0.31
CA ALA A 58 17.25 8.13 0.66
C ALA A 58 15.75 7.84 0.81
N LEU A 59 15.02 8.67 1.55
CA LEU A 59 13.57 8.53 1.75
C LEU A 59 12.77 8.68 0.44
N VAL A 60 13.21 9.55 -0.47
CA VAL A 60 12.58 9.73 -1.79
C VAL A 60 12.78 8.49 -2.66
N PHE A 61 13.98 7.90 -2.67
CA PHE A 61 14.25 6.66 -3.38
C PHE A 61 13.46 5.47 -2.82
N VAL A 62 13.39 5.36 -1.48
CA VAL A 62 12.56 4.35 -0.82
C VAL A 62 11.10 4.55 -1.18
N TYR A 63 10.59 5.78 -1.16
CA TYR A 63 9.21 6.07 -1.55
C TYR A 63 8.94 5.66 -3.00
N ALA A 64 9.81 6.04 -3.94
CA ALA A 64 9.69 5.65 -5.35
C ALA A 64 9.63 4.12 -5.51
N GLY A 65 10.47 3.39 -4.77
CA GLY A 65 10.46 1.92 -4.76
C GLY A 65 9.15 1.33 -4.20
N VAL A 66 8.66 1.87 -3.08
CA VAL A 66 7.38 1.45 -2.48
C VAL A 66 6.22 1.73 -3.43
N THR A 67 6.16 2.91 -4.05
CA THR A 67 5.14 3.26 -5.04
C THR A 67 5.19 2.32 -6.24
N ALA A 68 6.37 2.02 -6.78
CA ALA A 68 6.52 1.07 -7.88
C ALA A 68 6.04 -0.34 -7.48
N LEU A 69 6.38 -0.80 -6.28
CA LEU A 69 5.95 -2.09 -5.74
C LEU A 69 4.43 -2.16 -5.58
N LEU A 70 3.82 -1.19 -4.88
CA LEU A 70 2.37 -1.17 -4.60
C LEU A 70 1.56 -0.99 -5.88
N PHE A 71 2.04 -0.18 -6.82
CA PHE A 71 1.45 -0.05 -8.15
C PHE A 71 1.54 -1.36 -8.93
N GLY A 72 2.69 -2.04 -8.90
CA GLY A 72 2.88 -3.37 -9.48
C GLY A 72 1.91 -4.40 -8.89
N CYS A 73 1.74 -4.41 -7.57
CA CYS A 73 0.76 -5.25 -6.89
C CYS A 73 -0.68 -4.92 -7.33
N ALA A 74 -1.03 -3.64 -7.45
CA ALA A 74 -2.36 -3.21 -7.91
C ALA A 74 -2.64 -3.66 -9.36
N GLU A 75 -1.68 -3.50 -10.27
CA GLU A 75 -1.75 -4.01 -11.65
C GLU A 75 -1.87 -5.54 -11.68
N TRP A 76 -1.10 -6.25 -10.86
CA TRP A 76 -1.18 -7.70 -10.74
C TRP A 76 -2.56 -8.17 -10.29
N VAL A 77 -3.14 -7.53 -9.26
CA VAL A 77 -4.49 -7.82 -8.76
C VAL A 77 -5.55 -7.59 -9.85
N LEU A 78 -5.40 -6.56 -10.68
CA LEU A 78 -6.32 -6.31 -11.79
C LEU A 78 -6.18 -7.30 -12.95
N ARG A 79 -4.97 -7.81 -13.20
CA ARG A 79 -4.69 -8.80 -14.26
C ARG A 79 -5.04 -10.22 -13.84
N ALA A 80 -5.07 -10.51 -12.54
CA ALA A 80 -5.49 -11.81 -12.02
C ALA A 80 -6.95 -12.10 -12.42
N ALA A 81 -7.14 -13.08 -13.31
CA ALA A 81 -8.47 -13.44 -13.83
C ALA A 81 -9.48 -13.73 -12.69
N PRO A 82 -10.69 -13.15 -12.72
CA PRO A 82 -11.71 -13.41 -11.70
C PRO A 82 -12.13 -14.88 -11.67
N ARG A 83 -12.37 -15.44 -10.47
CA ARG A 83 -12.80 -16.84 -10.31
C ARG A 83 -14.09 -17.18 -11.07
N THR A 84 -14.97 -16.21 -11.31
CA THR A 84 -16.23 -16.40 -12.04
C THR A 84 -16.07 -16.68 -13.54
N ARG A 85 -14.85 -16.59 -14.08
CA ARG A 85 -14.55 -16.93 -15.48
C ARG A 85 -13.86 -18.28 -15.64
N ALA A 86 -13.93 -19.16 -14.64
CA ALA A 86 -13.71 -20.58 -14.89
C ALA A 86 -14.91 -21.06 -15.73
N PRO A 87 -14.71 -21.49 -16.98
CA PRO A 87 -15.82 -22.04 -17.74
C PRO A 87 -16.36 -23.24 -16.97
N ALA A 88 -17.68 -23.28 -16.76
CA ALA A 88 -18.40 -24.48 -16.31
C ALA A 88 -18.33 -25.63 -17.34
N ALA A 89 -17.31 -25.65 -18.20
CA ALA A 89 -17.10 -26.60 -19.28
C ALA A 89 -15.93 -27.52 -18.92
N ARG A 90 -16.16 -28.34 -17.88
CA ARG A 90 -15.58 -29.68 -17.69
C ARG A 90 -16.22 -30.41 -16.51
N ALA A 91 -17.48 -30.10 -16.19
CA ALA A 91 -18.32 -30.94 -15.33
C ALA A 91 -18.84 -32.16 -16.13
N GLY A 92 -17.93 -32.82 -16.83
CA GLY A 92 -18.20 -33.94 -17.69
C GLY A 92 -16.94 -34.79 -17.71
N ALA A 93 -17.06 -35.95 -17.05
CA ALA A 93 -16.14 -37.06 -17.05
C ALA A 93 -14.86 -36.92 -16.19
N TRP A 94 -14.88 -37.67 -15.07
CA TRP A 94 -13.72 -38.34 -14.46
C TRP A 94 -12.77 -37.46 -13.63
N SER A 95 -13.11 -37.25 -12.35
CA SER A 95 -12.11 -37.14 -11.28
C SER A 95 -12.77 -37.24 -9.89
N SER A 96 -13.28 -38.41 -9.56
CA SER A 96 -13.33 -38.87 -8.17
C SER A 96 -11.90 -39.21 -7.76
N ALA A 97 -11.43 -38.66 -6.62
CA ALA A 97 -10.11 -38.84 -6.02
C ALA A 97 -8.95 -38.01 -6.63
N SER A 98 -8.89 -36.73 -6.31
CA SER A 98 -7.62 -36.07 -5.92
C SER A 98 -7.87 -34.67 -5.36
N SER A 99 -7.26 -34.40 -4.22
CA SER A 99 -6.95 -33.05 -3.72
C SER A 99 -8.07 -32.28 -3.00
N SER A 100 -8.33 -32.70 -1.75
CA SER A 100 -8.79 -31.82 -0.66
C SER A 100 -7.71 -30.80 -0.28
N TYR A 101 -7.17 -30.06 -1.24
CA TYR A 101 -6.43 -28.85 -0.96
C TYR A 101 -7.45 -27.71 -0.94
N PRO A 102 -7.61 -26.97 0.17
CA PRO A 102 -8.29 -25.70 0.09
C PRO A 102 -7.48 -24.85 -0.88
N SER A 103 -8.01 -24.62 -2.07
CA SER A 103 -7.40 -23.77 -3.08
C SER A 103 -7.49 -22.31 -2.60
N SER A 104 -6.64 -22.01 -1.62
CA SER A 104 -6.34 -20.71 -1.02
C SER A 104 -5.59 -19.82 -2.00
N THR A 105 -5.82 -19.95 -3.31
CA THR A 105 -5.32 -18.96 -4.27
C THR A 105 -6.18 -17.72 -4.09
N HIS A 106 -5.62 -16.73 -3.40
CA HIS A 106 -6.13 -15.40 -3.06
C HIS A 106 -6.55 -14.60 -4.32
N ARG A 107 -7.46 -15.14 -5.11
CA ARG A 107 -7.87 -14.65 -6.42
C ARG A 107 -9.15 -13.83 -6.27
N PRO A 108 -9.17 -12.57 -6.75
CA PRO A 108 -10.33 -11.70 -6.59
C PRO A 108 -11.58 -12.32 -7.23
N ARG A 109 -12.70 -12.26 -6.51
CA ARG A 109 -13.98 -12.89 -6.91
C ARG A 109 -14.61 -12.20 -8.13
N SER A 110 -14.54 -10.88 -8.16
CA SER A 110 -15.11 -10.04 -9.21
C SER A 110 -14.15 -8.92 -9.59
N ARG A 111 -14.36 -8.33 -10.77
CA ARG A 111 -13.60 -7.15 -11.22
C ARG A 111 -13.76 -5.97 -10.27
N GLU A 112 -14.90 -5.85 -9.59
CA GLU A 112 -15.15 -4.80 -8.60
C GLU A 112 -14.34 -5.00 -7.32
N SER A 113 -14.23 -6.25 -6.83
CA SER A 113 -13.37 -6.56 -5.68
C SER A 113 -11.91 -6.24 -5.99
N ALA A 114 -11.41 -6.70 -7.16
CA ALA A 114 -10.06 -6.39 -7.61
C ALA A 114 -9.77 -4.88 -7.65
N ARG A 115 -10.73 -4.07 -8.14
CA ARG A 115 -10.63 -2.60 -8.15
C ARG A 115 -10.60 -2.01 -6.74
N ARG A 116 -11.39 -2.53 -5.79
CA ARG A 116 -11.39 -2.04 -4.39
C ARG A 116 -10.06 -2.33 -3.70
N VAL A 117 -9.52 -3.53 -3.85
CA VAL A 117 -8.20 -3.90 -3.31
C VAL A 117 -7.10 -3.03 -3.94
N ALA A 118 -7.10 -2.89 -5.26
CA ALA A 118 -6.16 -2.01 -5.97
C ALA A 118 -6.22 -0.56 -5.46
N ARG A 119 -7.43 -0.01 -5.26
CA ARG A 119 -7.59 1.34 -4.69
C ARG A 119 -7.08 1.46 -3.27
N SER A 120 -7.32 0.47 -2.40
CA SER A 120 -6.81 0.50 -1.02
C SER A 120 -5.29 0.46 -0.96
N LEU A 121 -4.62 -0.24 -1.89
CA LEU A 121 -3.17 -0.23 -2.00
C LEU A 121 -2.62 1.15 -2.41
N LEU A 122 -3.29 1.84 -3.33
CA LEU A 122 -2.90 3.19 -3.74
C LEU A 122 -3.18 4.25 -2.67
N VAL A 123 -4.23 4.06 -1.86
CA VAL A 123 -4.47 4.90 -0.66
C VAL A 123 -3.36 4.69 0.37
N LEU A 124 -2.99 3.44 0.65
CA LEU A 124 -1.87 3.14 1.53
C LEU A 124 -0.57 3.78 1.03
N ASP A 125 -0.29 3.70 -0.27
CA ASP A 125 0.87 4.33 -0.89
C ASP A 125 0.90 5.86 -0.71
N ALA A 126 -0.23 6.54 -0.90
CA ALA A 126 -0.35 7.97 -0.64
C ALA A 126 -0.10 8.30 0.85
N CYS A 127 -0.63 7.47 1.77
CA CYS A 127 -0.37 7.62 3.20
C CYS A 127 1.12 7.45 3.55
N VAL A 128 1.80 6.47 2.95
CA VAL A 128 3.25 6.28 3.10
C VAL A 128 4.01 7.52 2.58
N GLY A 129 3.59 8.08 1.45
CA GLY A 129 4.16 9.31 0.91
C GLY A 129 4.06 10.50 1.86
N VAL A 130 2.91 10.67 2.51
CA VAL A 130 2.70 11.72 3.54
C VAL A 130 3.64 11.51 4.73
N SER A 131 3.81 10.26 5.19
CA SER A 131 4.76 9.94 6.27
C SER A 131 6.20 10.24 5.88
N PHE A 132 6.60 9.93 4.64
CA PHE A 132 7.94 10.29 4.15
C PHE A 132 8.11 11.79 3.95
N PHE A 133 7.06 12.54 3.63
CA PHE A 133 7.10 14.00 3.62
C PHE A 133 7.49 14.58 4.98
N ALA A 134 6.90 14.06 6.06
CA ALA A 134 7.30 14.44 7.42
C ALA A 134 8.76 14.07 7.70
N GLY A 135 9.22 12.87 7.32
CA GLY A 135 10.62 12.47 7.47
C GLY A 135 11.61 13.34 6.68
N CYS A 136 11.27 13.70 5.44
CA CYS A 136 12.06 14.61 4.61
C CYS A 136 12.14 16.02 5.21
N ALA A 137 11.06 16.52 5.83
CA ALA A 137 11.08 17.81 6.52
C ALA A 137 12.14 17.85 7.64
N VAL A 138 12.34 16.72 8.33
CA VAL A 138 13.34 16.56 9.39
C VAL A 138 14.76 16.43 8.82
N LEU A 139 14.89 15.69 7.73
CA LEU A 139 16.18 15.45 7.08
C LEU A 139 16.72 16.70 6.40
N TRP A 140 15.84 17.52 5.84
CA TRP A 140 16.19 18.71 5.08
C TRP A 140 16.15 20.00 5.90
N ARG A 141 16.45 19.92 7.20
CA ARG A 141 16.59 21.09 8.07
C ARG A 141 17.88 21.85 7.74
N SER A 142 17.80 23.19 7.71
CA SER A 142 18.96 24.05 7.40
C SER A 142 20.03 24.05 8.50
N ALA A 143 19.63 23.75 9.74
CA ALA A 143 20.52 23.74 10.90
C ALA A 143 20.68 22.31 11.44
N PRO A 144 21.88 21.90 11.85
CA PRO A 144 22.10 20.66 12.60
C PRO A 144 21.50 20.79 14.00
N ASP A 145 20.18 20.66 14.11
CA ASP A 145 19.47 20.67 15.37
C ASP A 145 19.19 19.23 15.82
N PRO A 146 19.78 18.78 16.94
CA PRO A 146 19.53 17.45 17.48
C PRO A 146 18.10 17.27 18.00
N HIS A 147 17.40 18.37 18.33
CA HIS A 147 16.04 18.31 18.82
C HIS A 147 15.08 17.89 17.70
N VAL A 148 14.33 16.82 17.91
CA VAL A 148 13.30 16.37 16.96
C VAL A 148 11.93 16.74 17.54
N PRO A 149 11.16 17.61 16.88
CA PRO A 149 9.83 17.96 17.33
C PRO A 149 8.94 16.74 17.59
N VAL A 150 8.27 16.72 18.76
CA VAL A 150 7.43 15.58 19.20
C VAL A 150 6.30 15.25 18.21
N TRP A 151 5.83 16.24 17.44
CA TRP A 151 4.75 16.05 16.45
C TRP A 151 5.17 15.20 15.24
N ILE A 152 6.47 14.98 15.00
CA ILE A 152 6.94 14.18 13.87
C ILE A 152 6.51 12.73 14.02
N ALA A 153 6.58 12.17 15.22
CA ALA A 153 6.16 10.80 15.47
C ALA A 153 4.70 10.54 15.04
N PRO A 154 3.69 11.31 15.52
CA PRO A 154 2.33 11.14 15.03
C PRO A 154 2.18 11.50 13.54
N ALA A 155 2.91 12.48 13.00
CA ALA A 155 2.86 12.79 11.57
C ALA A 155 3.35 11.64 10.67
N VAL A 156 4.28 10.80 11.15
CA VAL A 156 4.73 9.60 10.44
C VAL A 156 3.79 8.43 10.68
N ILE A 157 3.37 8.20 11.93
CA ILE A 157 2.64 6.97 12.33
C ILE A 157 1.17 7.02 11.89
N VAL A 158 0.48 8.15 12.09
CA VAL A 158 -0.97 8.24 11.86
C VAL A 158 -1.36 7.94 10.41
N PRO A 159 -0.69 8.49 9.38
CA PRO A 159 -1.02 8.15 7.99
C PRO A 159 -0.85 6.66 7.69
N ILE A 160 0.23 6.02 8.16
CA ILE A 160 0.48 4.59 7.96
C ILE A 160 -0.62 3.75 8.59
N VAL A 161 -1.00 4.06 9.83
CA VAL A 161 -2.09 3.37 10.54
C VAL A 161 -3.41 3.55 9.80
N ALA A 162 -3.73 4.77 9.36
CA ALA A 162 -4.94 5.06 8.59
C ALA A 162 -4.97 4.28 7.27
N GLY A 163 -3.89 4.32 6.48
CA GLY A 163 -3.78 3.58 5.23
C GLY A 163 -3.91 2.06 5.43
N THR A 164 -3.30 1.53 6.49
CA THR A 164 -3.40 0.11 6.86
C THR A 164 -4.80 -0.26 7.31
N ALA A 165 -5.48 0.59 8.09
CA ALA A 165 -6.87 0.37 8.46
C ALA A 165 -7.77 0.33 7.22
N CYS A 166 -7.53 1.18 6.22
CA CYS A 166 -8.26 1.14 4.95
C CYS A 166 -8.09 -0.20 4.20
N THR A 167 -6.88 -0.77 4.15
CA THR A 167 -6.65 -2.07 3.50
C THR A 167 -7.31 -3.21 4.27
N VAL A 168 -7.24 -3.19 5.61
CA VAL A 168 -7.90 -4.17 6.47
C VAL A 168 -9.42 -4.12 6.31
N VAL A 169 -10.02 -2.93 6.37
CA VAL A 169 -11.48 -2.76 6.19
C VAL A 169 -11.92 -3.24 4.81
N ALA A 170 -11.15 -2.96 3.74
CA ALA A 170 -11.45 -3.47 2.41
C ALA A 170 -11.47 -5.01 2.37
N ALA A 171 -10.49 -5.66 3.01
CA ALA A 171 -10.42 -7.12 3.10
C ALA A 171 -11.55 -7.71 3.96
N LEU A 172 -11.90 -7.08 5.08
CA LEU A 172 -12.99 -7.54 5.95
C LEU A 172 -14.35 -7.45 5.26
N ARG A 173 -14.61 -6.37 4.51
CA ARG A 173 -15.85 -6.22 3.74
C ARG A 173 -15.99 -7.30 2.66
N GLU A 174 -14.88 -7.75 2.07
CA GLU A 174 -14.90 -8.89 1.16
C GLU A 174 -15.27 -10.20 1.87
N ARG A 175 -14.68 -10.47 3.04
CA ARG A 175 -15.01 -11.67 3.85
C ARG A 175 -16.46 -11.66 4.37
N ALA A 176 -17.00 -10.50 4.74
CA ALA A 176 -18.39 -10.39 5.17
C ALA A 176 -19.37 -10.70 4.01
N ALA A 177 -19.04 -10.28 2.79
CA ALA A 177 -19.82 -10.62 1.60
C ALA A 177 -19.78 -12.12 1.26
N GLU A 178 -18.71 -12.84 1.64
CA GLU A 178 -18.57 -14.29 1.48
C GLU A 178 -19.50 -15.09 2.41
N ARG A 179 -19.76 -14.59 3.63
CA ARG A 179 -20.59 -15.31 4.62
C ARG A 179 -22.10 -15.20 4.35
N ARG A 180 -22.56 -14.10 3.78
CA ARG A 180 -23.97 -13.81 3.53
C ARG A 180 -24.73 -14.78 2.59
N PRO A 181 -24.13 -15.33 1.51
CA PRO A 181 -24.83 -16.28 0.62
C PRO A 181 -25.02 -17.69 1.20
N ALA A 182 -24.29 -18.08 2.25
CA ALA A 182 -24.41 -19.41 2.85
C ALA A 182 -25.63 -19.54 3.78
N ASP A 183 -26.12 -18.42 4.32
CA ASP A 183 -27.20 -18.40 5.31
C ASP A 183 -28.60 -18.35 4.67
N VAL A 184 -28.70 -17.75 3.48
CA VAL A 184 -29.97 -17.65 2.72
C VAL A 184 -30.46 -19.00 2.18
N ASN A 185 -29.59 -20.01 2.04
CA ASN A 185 -29.95 -21.32 1.47
C ASN A 185 -30.15 -22.43 2.53
N ARG A 186 -30.11 -22.10 3.83
CA ARG A 186 -30.63 -22.99 4.88
C ARG A 186 -32.12 -22.74 5.04
N GLY A 187 -32.91 -23.32 4.14
CA GLY A 187 -34.35 -23.44 4.34
C GLY A 187 -34.68 -24.16 5.67
N PRO A 188 -35.90 -23.96 6.21
CA PRO A 188 -36.30 -24.54 7.48
C PRO A 188 -36.11 -26.07 7.43
N ARG A 189 -35.30 -26.61 8.35
CA ARG A 189 -35.19 -28.05 8.54
C ARG A 189 -36.55 -28.53 9.02
N GLY A 190 -37.33 -29.10 8.09
CA GLY A 190 -38.59 -29.76 8.41
C GLY A 190 -38.38 -30.84 9.48
N PRO A 191 -39.37 -31.07 10.35
CA PRO A 191 -39.26 -32.04 11.44
C PRO A 191 -38.98 -33.44 10.87
N ARG A 192 -37.98 -34.12 11.45
CA ARG A 192 -37.68 -35.52 11.11
C ARG A 192 -38.73 -36.42 11.77
N PRO A 193 -39.19 -37.48 11.07
CA PRO A 193 -40.12 -38.46 11.60
C PRO A 193 -39.49 -39.30 12.72
#